data_AF-A0A9X3H5I1-F1
#
_entry.id   AF-A0A9X3H5I1-F1
#
_cell.length_a   1.000
_cell.length_b   1.000
_cell.length_c   1.000
_cell.angle_alpha   90.00
_cell.angle_beta   90.00
_cell.angle_gamma   90.00
#
_symmetry.space_group_name_H-M   'P 1'
#
loop_
_entity.id
_entity.type
_entity.pdbx_description
1 polymer ?
#
loop_
_entity_poly.entity_id
_entity_poly.type
_entity_poly.pdbx_seq_one_letter_code
_entity_poly.pdbx_strand_id
1 'polypeptide(L)'
;MNFGKIWLGISLLLLLLPFDSFSQEKSRIELVRSDILRFDKSIGVDAQRLLGNVIFKHKGALMYCDSAYLYNATNSLDAFGHVRVNQGDTLTMTSDKLNYNGNTQLIKVRDNVVLKDAEMTLTTHTLDYDRKSGQAIFYDRGNIISKKNDNRLVSCEGIYDSNSEFFFFRDSVVLNNPQYRVETDTLRYGNQSEIAYFFGPTFIYSDANTIYCENGWYDTFNDISQFNKNAYIDNGKQLLRGDSLWYSRNEELGKAYLNVSVVDTADQFVINGDYGEYNDATGKNYVTGNAEMLQYDLTDTLFLHGDTLMAVEDSLIGNRVYAYPSVKFFRKDMQGASDSLIYASDDSLIYMFTNPVLWADDLQITGDTILIRTYDGAVENLFVFDHAFMVNRIDSTKYNQIKGKHLTGFFENNDLRRILIKGNGQSLYYATEEEKQDSTLTDPQPVKFIGVNKAICSNIEIFMIDRAIDRILFLTKPDGAFYPVEQLPQDAKLFDGFIWDEARRPNSRQDIFD
;
A
#
# COMPACT_ATOMS: atom_id res chain seq x y z
N MET A 1 6.99 -66.85 68.04
CA MET A 1 8.36 -67.01 68.55
C MET A 1 9.15 -65.76 68.16
N ASN A 2 9.52 -64.93 69.16
CA ASN A 2 10.82 -64.24 69.35
C ASN A 2 11.69 -63.99 68.09
N PHE A 3 12.26 -62.83 67.75
CA PHE A 3 12.73 -61.61 68.42
C PHE A 3 12.76 -60.49 67.34
N GLY A 4 12.59 -59.21 67.62
CA GLY A 4 13.69 -58.33 68.07
C GLY A 4 13.50 -56.91 67.53
N LYS A 5 13.72 -55.92 68.40
CA LYS A 5 13.48 -54.48 68.25
C LYS A 5 14.46 -53.81 67.27
N ILE A 6 13.99 -52.88 66.43
CA ILE A 6 14.81 -51.76 65.95
C ILE A 6 13.99 -50.47 66.09
N TRP A 7 14.50 -49.59 66.94
CA TRP A 7 14.03 -48.23 67.20
C TRP A 7 14.77 -47.31 66.20
N LEU A 8 14.04 -46.59 65.34
CA LEU A 8 14.63 -45.58 64.46
C LEU A 8 14.03 -44.23 64.83
N GLY A 9 14.72 -43.53 65.74
CA GLY A 9 14.46 -42.13 66.05
C GLY A 9 14.98 -41.26 64.91
N ILE A 10 14.07 -40.63 64.17
CA ILE A 10 14.40 -39.56 63.23
C ILE A 10 14.53 -38.29 64.06
N SER A 11 15.77 -37.92 64.37
CA SER A 11 16.11 -36.63 64.98
C SER A 11 16.06 -35.55 63.89
N LEU A 12 15.04 -34.68 63.98
CA LEU A 12 14.91 -33.46 63.18
C LEU A 12 16.00 -32.46 63.60
N LEU A 13 17.14 -32.47 62.92
CA LEU A 13 18.18 -31.47 63.10
C LEU A 13 17.80 -30.21 62.30
N LEU A 14 17.24 -29.21 62.98
CA LEU A 14 17.01 -27.88 62.42
C LEU A 14 18.39 -27.21 62.19
N LEU A 15 18.92 -27.34 60.97
CA LEU A 15 20.10 -26.61 60.52
C LEU A 15 19.69 -25.15 60.26
N LEU A 16 19.97 -24.29 61.24
CA LEU A 16 20.07 -22.84 61.05
C LEU A 16 21.22 -22.57 60.08
N LEU A 17 20.90 -22.45 58.79
CA LEU A 17 21.83 -21.88 57.82
C LEU A 17 22.01 -20.39 58.17
N PRO A 18 23.24 -19.89 58.35
CA PRO A 18 23.46 -18.47 58.38
C PRO A 18 23.11 -17.92 57.00
N PHE A 19 22.06 -17.10 56.93
CA PHE A 19 21.91 -16.17 55.82
C PHE A 19 23.06 -15.17 55.93
N ASP A 20 24.16 -15.46 55.26
CA ASP A 20 25.16 -14.44 54.95
C ASP A 20 24.47 -13.39 54.09
N SER A 21 23.95 -12.38 54.79
CA SER A 21 23.54 -11.12 54.17
C SER A 21 24.83 -10.50 53.65
N PHE A 22 25.10 -10.69 52.36
CA PHE A 22 26.08 -9.90 51.63
C PHE A 22 25.66 -8.43 51.71
N SER A 23 26.12 -7.74 52.75
CA SER A 23 26.16 -6.29 52.76
C SER A 23 27.17 -5.90 51.69
N GLN A 24 26.70 -5.50 50.50
CA GLN A 24 27.57 -4.85 49.51
C GLN A 24 28.28 -3.68 50.20
N GLU A 25 29.61 -3.76 50.32
CA GLU A 25 30.40 -2.60 50.72
C GLU A 25 30.06 -1.45 49.76
N LYS A 26 29.58 -0.33 50.32
CA LYS A 26 29.30 0.87 49.55
C LYS A 26 30.62 1.43 49.05
N SER A 27 30.98 1.09 47.82
CA SER A 27 32.12 1.68 47.10
C SER A 27 32.05 3.20 47.19
N ARG A 28 33.19 3.82 47.54
CA ARG A 28 33.33 5.26 47.72
C ARG A 28 34.03 5.88 46.53
N ILE A 29 33.74 7.15 46.28
CA ILE A 29 34.48 7.94 45.29
C ILE A 29 35.91 8.15 45.80
N GLU A 30 36.88 7.75 44.97
CA GLU A 30 38.30 7.87 45.26
C GLU A 30 38.87 9.10 44.54
N LEU A 31 39.54 9.99 45.28
CA LEU A 31 40.37 11.04 44.68
C LEU A 31 41.71 10.42 44.23
N VAL A 32 41.98 10.46 42.93
CA VAL A 32 43.22 9.94 42.33
C VAL A 32 44.29 11.03 42.29
N ARG A 33 43.91 12.26 41.91
CA ARG A 33 44.83 13.38 41.74
C ARG A 33 44.14 14.73 41.92
N SER A 34 44.86 15.69 42.48
CA SER A 34 44.58 17.14 42.41
C SER A 34 45.88 17.90 42.62
N ASP A 35 46.05 19.07 42.00
CA ASP A 35 47.23 19.90 42.24
C ASP A 35 47.15 20.64 43.60
N ILE A 36 45.93 21.03 44.02
CA ILE A 36 45.67 21.71 45.29
C ILE A 36 44.42 21.09 45.95
N LEU A 37 44.54 20.77 47.25
CA LEU A 37 43.44 20.35 48.11
C LEU A 37 43.27 21.35 49.26
N ARG A 38 42.08 21.94 49.40
CA ARG A 38 41.71 22.85 50.50
C ARG A 38 40.46 22.36 51.22
N PHE A 39 40.48 22.43 52.54
CA PHE A 39 39.28 22.26 53.35
C PHE A 39 38.64 23.62 53.57
N ASP A 40 37.38 23.77 53.19
CA ASP A 40 36.62 25.00 53.38
C ASP A 40 35.32 24.72 54.14
N LYS A 41 35.30 25.09 55.42
CA LYS A 41 34.10 24.91 56.28
C LYS A 41 32.93 25.83 55.89
N SER A 42 33.15 26.82 55.03
CA SER A 42 32.11 27.78 54.61
C SER A 42 31.30 27.33 53.38
N ILE A 43 31.79 26.34 52.63
CA ILE A 43 31.17 25.82 51.40
C ILE A 43 30.19 24.66 51.70
N GLY A 44 30.39 23.96 52.82
CA GLY A 44 29.51 22.91 53.32
C GLY A 44 30.14 22.17 54.51
N VAL A 45 29.31 21.53 55.34
CA VAL A 45 29.79 20.64 56.39
C VAL A 45 30.33 19.39 55.69
N ASP A 46 31.66 19.28 55.51
CA ASP A 46 32.39 18.15 54.90
C ASP A 46 32.73 18.23 53.39
N ALA A 47 32.84 19.43 52.82
CA ALA A 47 33.30 19.63 51.43
C ALA A 47 34.82 19.84 51.32
N GLN A 48 35.49 19.04 50.49
CA GLN A 48 36.88 19.26 50.06
C GLN A 48 36.91 20.00 48.73
N ARG A 49 37.56 21.16 48.67
CA ARG A 49 37.77 21.93 47.44
C ARG A 49 39.07 21.50 46.76
N LEU A 50 38.95 21.06 45.52
CA LEU A 50 40.04 20.50 44.71
C LEU A 50 40.26 21.40 43.49
N LEU A 51 41.50 21.79 43.21
CA LEU A 51 41.85 22.68 42.10
C LEU A 51 43.04 22.11 41.31
N GLY A 52 42.96 22.21 39.99
CA GLY A 52 43.99 21.82 39.03
C GLY A 52 44.06 20.32 38.78
N ASN A 53 43.89 19.92 37.52
CA ASN A 53 44.07 18.54 37.03
C ASN A 53 43.44 17.47 37.93
N VAL A 54 42.18 17.68 38.32
CA VAL A 54 41.50 16.84 39.31
C VAL A 54 41.01 15.55 38.63
N ILE A 55 41.29 14.41 39.26
CA ILE A 55 40.91 13.08 38.77
C ILE A 55 40.26 12.29 39.90
N PHE A 56 39.08 11.75 39.65
CA PHE A 56 38.38 10.81 40.53
C PHE A 56 38.22 9.44 39.89
N LYS A 57 38.08 8.41 40.73
CA LYS A 57 37.78 7.03 40.33
C LYS A 57 36.62 6.50 41.16
N HIS A 58 35.67 5.84 40.50
CA HIS A 58 34.61 5.12 41.22
C HIS A 58 34.03 3.98 40.37
N LYS A 59 34.16 2.74 40.86
CA LYS A 59 33.74 1.51 40.17
C LYS A 59 34.22 1.46 38.71
N GLY A 60 35.53 1.60 38.53
CA GLY A 60 36.18 1.54 37.22
C GLY A 60 36.07 2.80 36.34
N ALA A 61 35.13 3.71 36.59
CA ALA A 61 35.04 4.97 35.85
C ALA A 61 36.05 6.00 36.35
N LEU A 62 36.60 6.78 35.42
CA LEU A 62 37.48 7.91 35.68
C LEU A 62 36.77 9.22 35.34
N MET A 63 36.86 10.20 36.23
CA MET A 63 36.25 11.53 36.05
C MET A 63 37.34 12.59 36.17
N TYR A 64 37.45 13.47 35.18
CA TYR A 64 38.48 14.51 35.05
C TYR A 64 37.80 15.88 35.08
N CYS A 65 38.44 16.89 35.69
CA CYS A 65 37.98 18.28 35.65
C CYS A 65 39.07 19.27 36.10
N ASP A 66 38.83 20.56 35.89
CA ASP A 66 39.72 21.63 36.35
C ASP A 66 39.57 21.89 37.86
N SER A 67 38.35 21.77 38.39
CA SER A 67 38.06 21.97 39.81
C SER A 67 36.85 21.17 40.27
N ALA A 68 36.80 20.83 41.57
CA ALA A 68 35.69 20.08 42.14
C ALA A 68 35.47 20.33 43.64
N TYR A 69 34.26 20.05 44.09
CA TYR A 69 33.91 19.83 45.50
C TYR A 69 33.62 18.34 45.71
N LEU A 70 34.35 17.70 46.62
CA LEU A 70 34.10 16.32 47.04
C LEU A 70 33.43 16.32 48.42
N TYR A 71 32.30 15.63 48.55
CA TYR A 71 31.52 15.52 49.78
C TYR A 71 31.59 14.08 50.30
N ASN A 72 32.40 13.84 51.34
CA ASN A 72 32.64 12.48 51.82
C ASN A 72 31.41 11.89 52.53
N ALA A 73 30.71 12.69 53.35
CA ALA A 73 29.50 12.27 54.07
C ALA A 73 28.40 11.75 53.14
N THR A 74 28.15 12.44 52.02
CA THR A 74 27.10 12.07 51.05
C THR A 74 27.62 11.17 49.93
N ASN A 75 28.93 10.94 49.84
CA ASN A 75 29.60 10.23 48.74
C ASN A 75 29.20 10.81 47.38
N SER A 76 29.37 12.12 47.22
CA SER A 76 29.03 12.86 46.00
C SER A 76 30.12 13.86 45.63
N LEU A 77 30.12 14.33 44.38
CA LEU A 77 31.00 15.40 43.93
C LEU A 77 30.30 16.34 42.96
N ASP A 78 30.71 17.61 42.98
CA ASP A 78 30.44 18.60 41.94
C ASP A 78 31.76 18.92 41.23
N ALA A 79 31.82 18.79 39.91
CA ALA A 79 32.99 19.06 39.09
C ALA A 79 32.70 20.18 38.09
N PHE A 80 33.70 21.03 37.83
CA PHE A 80 33.59 22.24 37.01
C PHE A 80 34.82 22.40 36.11
N GLY A 81 34.56 22.82 34.87
CA GLY A 81 35.58 23.12 33.87
C GLY A 81 36.15 21.85 33.22
N HIS A 82 36.08 21.81 31.89
CA HIS A 82 36.58 20.71 31.04
C HIS A 82 36.28 19.31 31.62
N VAL A 83 35.04 19.09 32.06
CA VAL A 83 34.68 17.85 32.72
C VAL A 83 34.66 16.73 31.69
N ARG A 84 35.31 15.62 32.01
CA ARG A 84 35.30 14.39 31.21
C ARG A 84 35.04 13.17 32.09
N VAL A 85 34.07 12.35 31.73
CA VAL A 85 33.83 11.03 32.33
C VAL A 85 34.21 9.97 31.31
N ASN A 86 35.01 9.00 31.73
CA ASN A 86 35.32 7.82 30.95
C ASN A 86 34.86 6.56 31.70
N GLN A 87 33.96 5.79 31.09
CA GLN A 87 33.43 4.53 31.61
C GLN A 87 34.09 3.37 30.82
N GLY A 88 35.31 2.99 31.22
CA GLY A 88 36.08 1.95 30.53
C GLY A 88 36.50 2.39 29.12
N ASP A 89 36.28 1.51 28.14
CA ASP A 89 36.55 1.79 26.72
C ASP A 89 35.26 2.08 25.92
N THR A 90 34.09 2.02 26.56
CA THR A 90 32.79 1.97 25.86
C THR A 90 32.11 3.32 25.72
N LEU A 91 32.28 4.23 26.69
CA LEU A 91 31.51 5.48 26.74
C LEU A 91 32.33 6.63 27.33
N THR A 92 32.41 7.75 26.59
CA THR A 92 33.03 9.00 27.01
C THR A 92 32.01 10.13 27.01
N MET A 93 31.97 10.90 28.09
CA MET A 93 31.06 12.04 28.23
C MET A 93 31.87 13.29 28.59
N THR A 94 31.61 14.42 27.92
CA THR A 94 32.23 15.71 28.23
C THR A 94 31.18 16.78 28.50
N SER A 95 31.48 17.75 29.36
CA SER A 95 30.59 18.87 29.72
C SER A 95 31.34 19.97 30.47
N ASP A 96 30.70 21.09 30.78
CA ASP A 96 31.30 22.11 31.64
C ASP A 96 31.07 21.85 33.14
N LYS A 97 29.98 21.16 33.49
CA LYS A 97 29.60 20.87 34.88
C LYS A 97 29.10 19.45 35.04
N LEU A 98 29.43 18.84 36.17
CA LEU A 98 28.96 17.52 36.56
C LEU A 98 28.58 17.49 38.04
N ASN A 99 27.42 16.93 38.34
CA ASN A 99 27.05 16.47 39.67
C ASN A 99 26.99 14.93 39.66
N TYR A 100 27.69 14.29 40.58
CA TYR A 100 27.73 12.84 40.67
C TYR A 100 27.44 12.35 42.08
N ASN A 101 26.54 11.37 42.20
CA ASN A 101 26.22 10.69 43.44
C ASN A 101 26.74 9.24 43.38
N GLY A 102 27.76 8.92 44.17
CA GLY A 102 28.37 7.58 44.19
C GLY A 102 27.44 6.49 44.74
N ASN A 103 26.43 6.82 45.55
CA ASN A 103 25.50 5.82 46.11
C ASN A 103 24.43 5.41 45.07
N THR A 104 23.84 6.38 44.38
CA THR A 104 22.86 6.11 43.31
C THR A 104 23.56 5.75 41.99
N GLN A 105 24.79 6.22 41.80
CA GLN A 105 25.56 6.20 40.56
C GLN A 105 24.98 7.06 39.42
N LEU A 106 24.15 8.04 39.78
CA LEU A 106 23.59 9.02 38.85
C LEU A 106 24.61 10.13 38.56
N ILE A 107 24.93 10.32 37.28
CA ILE A 107 25.70 11.44 36.75
C ILE A 107 24.71 12.45 36.15
N LYS A 108 24.82 13.72 36.52
CA LYS A 108 24.10 14.82 35.89
C LYS A 108 25.12 15.77 35.28
N VAL A 109 25.19 15.84 33.96
CA VAL A 109 26.07 16.76 33.24
C VAL A 109 25.28 17.90 32.62
N ARG A 110 25.85 19.10 32.64
CA ARG A 110 25.20 20.33 32.18
C ARG A 110 26.19 21.18 31.40
N ASP A 111 25.65 21.89 30.42
CA ASP A 111 26.32 22.81 29.52
C ASP A 111 27.35 22.11 28.61
N ASN A 112 27.25 22.34 27.29
CA ASN A 112 28.12 21.77 26.25
C ASN A 112 28.31 20.24 26.38
N VAL A 113 27.21 19.50 26.57
CA VAL A 113 27.26 18.07 26.80
C VAL A 113 27.51 17.35 25.48
N VAL A 114 28.53 16.48 25.48
CA VAL A 114 28.82 15.56 24.38
C VAL A 114 29.00 14.16 24.94
N LEU A 115 28.14 13.24 24.50
CA LEU A 115 28.27 11.81 24.78
C LEU A 115 28.79 11.11 23.53
N LYS A 116 29.81 10.28 23.68
CA LYS A 116 30.44 9.51 22.61
C LYS A 116 30.58 8.07 23.03
N ASP A 117 30.24 7.18 22.12
CA ASP A 117 30.55 5.76 22.15
C ASP A 117 31.35 5.42 20.88
N ALA A 118 31.49 4.13 20.57
CA ALA A 118 32.18 3.65 19.39
C ALA A 118 31.60 4.24 18.09
N GLU A 119 30.27 4.30 17.96
CA GLU A 119 29.60 4.47 16.67
C GLU A 119 28.78 5.76 16.54
N MET A 120 28.52 6.48 17.63
CA MET A 120 27.71 7.70 17.59
C MET A 120 28.32 8.88 18.38
N THR A 121 27.69 10.03 18.23
CA THR A 121 27.94 11.22 19.06
C THR A 121 26.61 11.93 19.32
N LEU A 122 26.21 12.03 20.58
CA LEU A 122 25.06 12.81 21.05
C LEU A 122 25.56 14.15 21.61
N THR A 123 24.91 15.23 21.21
CA THR A 123 25.15 16.59 21.69
C THR A 123 23.85 17.19 22.23
N THR A 124 23.90 17.82 23.42
CA THR A 124 22.74 18.38 24.14
C THR A 124 23.21 19.40 25.18
N HIS A 125 22.31 20.17 25.80
CA HIS A 125 22.66 21.03 26.93
C HIS A 125 22.58 20.31 28.27
N THR A 126 21.73 19.28 28.40
CA THR A 126 21.50 18.56 29.66
C THR A 126 21.40 17.06 29.44
N LEU A 127 22.11 16.28 30.27
CA LEU A 127 22.04 14.83 30.24
C LEU A 127 22.15 14.25 31.65
N ASP A 128 21.25 13.33 31.98
CA ASP A 128 21.28 12.54 33.21
C ASP A 128 21.58 11.09 32.83
N TYR A 129 22.69 10.54 33.34
CA TYR A 129 23.13 9.18 33.08
C TYR A 129 23.11 8.34 34.34
N ASP A 130 22.23 7.34 34.39
CA ASP A 130 22.19 6.34 35.45
C ASP A 130 23.10 5.17 35.07
N ARG A 131 24.28 5.11 35.72
CA ARG A 131 25.26 4.05 35.47
C ARG A 131 24.78 2.65 35.90
N LYS A 132 23.76 2.53 36.76
CA LYS A 132 23.22 1.23 37.17
C LYS A 132 22.34 0.63 36.08
N SER A 133 21.48 1.45 35.49
CA SER A 133 20.58 1.01 34.41
C SER A 133 21.22 1.12 33.03
N GLY A 134 22.25 1.94 32.86
CA GLY A 134 22.85 2.24 31.54
C GLY A 134 22.04 3.24 30.72
N GLN A 135 21.12 3.98 31.35
CA GLN A 135 20.25 4.92 30.64
C GLN A 135 20.77 6.35 30.70
N ALA A 136 20.90 6.99 29.55
CA ALA A 136 21.19 8.41 29.41
C ALA A 136 19.95 9.14 28.90
N ILE A 137 19.46 10.12 29.65
CA ILE A 137 18.23 10.86 29.37
C ILE A 137 18.58 12.33 29.16
N PHE A 138 18.10 12.91 28.06
CA PHE A 138 18.17 14.34 27.78
C PHE A 138 16.76 14.93 27.66
N TYR A 139 16.60 16.18 28.10
CA TYR A 139 15.30 16.88 28.19
C TYR A 139 15.24 18.17 27.35
N ASP A 140 16.25 18.39 26.53
CA ASP A 140 16.33 19.51 25.60
C ASP A 140 16.75 19.01 24.21
N ARG A 141 16.92 19.91 23.26
CA ARG A 141 17.26 19.53 21.88
C ARG A 141 18.54 18.68 21.84
N GLY A 142 18.37 17.39 21.58
CA GLY A 142 19.44 16.44 21.33
C GLY A 142 19.73 16.34 19.84
N ASN A 143 21.01 16.37 19.46
CA ASN A 143 21.47 16.08 18.12
C ASN A 143 22.43 14.90 18.15
N ILE A 144 22.06 13.83 17.43
CA ILE A 144 22.79 12.57 17.37
C ILE A 144 23.29 12.38 15.97
N ILE A 145 24.58 12.07 15.87
CA ILE A 145 25.25 11.77 14.61
C ILE A 145 25.76 10.35 14.69
N SER A 146 25.23 9.48 13.83
CA SER A 146 25.79 8.15 13.59
C SER A 146 27.03 8.27 12.72
N LYS A 147 28.14 7.65 13.15
CA LYS A 147 29.38 7.58 12.36
C LYS A 147 29.33 6.47 11.30
N LYS A 148 28.37 5.54 11.41
CA LYS A 148 28.28 4.34 10.56
C LYS A 148 27.55 4.62 9.25
N ASN A 149 26.46 5.39 9.30
CA ASN A 149 25.53 5.55 8.18
C ASN A 149 25.10 7.00 7.92
N ASP A 150 25.89 7.99 8.38
CA ASP A 150 25.67 9.43 8.20
C ASP A 150 24.30 9.96 8.67
N ASN A 151 23.54 9.15 9.42
CA ASN A 151 22.25 9.56 9.97
C ASN A 151 22.43 10.67 11.00
N ARG A 152 21.63 11.72 10.87
CA ARG A 152 21.52 12.82 11.82
C ARG A 152 20.13 12.86 12.41
N LEU A 153 20.01 12.58 13.70
CA LEU A 153 18.75 12.54 14.43
C LEU A 153 18.65 13.75 15.35
N VAL A 154 17.52 14.45 15.30
CA VAL A 154 17.20 15.58 16.17
C VAL A 154 15.89 15.31 16.88
N SER A 155 15.86 15.50 18.20
CA SER A 155 14.67 15.31 19.05
C SER A 155 14.63 16.32 20.20
N CYS A 156 13.44 16.61 20.73
CA CYS A 156 13.24 17.46 21.90
C CYS A 156 13.50 16.75 23.23
N GLU A 157 13.24 15.45 23.30
CA GLU A 157 13.62 14.59 24.41
C GLU A 157 14.05 13.21 23.90
N GLY A 158 14.85 12.50 24.69
CA GLY A 158 15.23 11.15 24.33
C GLY A 158 16.01 10.39 25.37
N ILE A 159 16.00 9.08 25.20
CA ILE A 159 16.65 8.10 26.06
C ILE A 159 17.58 7.27 25.19
N TYR A 160 18.84 7.17 25.60
CA TYR A 160 19.78 6.20 25.08
C TYR A 160 19.98 5.10 26.12
N ASP A 161 19.75 3.85 25.72
CA ASP A 161 20.01 2.68 26.54
C ASP A 161 21.32 2.03 26.08
N SER A 162 22.38 2.15 26.89
CA SER A 162 23.71 1.64 26.53
C SER A 162 23.83 0.12 26.56
N ASN A 163 22.86 -0.62 27.10
CA ASN A 163 22.90 -2.08 27.14
C ASN A 163 22.28 -2.70 25.89
N SER A 164 21.22 -2.07 25.38
CA SER A 164 20.50 -2.51 24.18
C SER A 164 20.87 -1.72 22.92
N GLU A 165 21.60 -0.62 23.08
CA GLU A 165 22.00 0.32 22.03
C GLU A 165 20.81 0.88 21.22
N PHE A 166 19.68 1.04 21.91
CA PHE A 166 18.50 1.70 21.37
C PHE A 166 18.44 3.15 21.81
N PHE A 167 18.03 3.98 20.86
CA PHE A 167 17.52 5.31 21.14
C PHE A 167 16.00 5.30 21.11
N PHE A 168 15.41 6.01 22.06
CA PHE A 168 13.99 6.28 22.14
C PHE A 168 13.81 7.79 22.10
N PHE A 169 13.12 8.27 21.09
CA PHE A 169 12.83 9.68 20.86
C PHE A 169 11.35 9.92 20.89
N ARG A 170 10.98 11.10 21.37
CA ARG A 170 9.61 11.56 21.41
C ARG A 170 9.57 13.06 21.15
N ASP A 171 8.47 13.48 20.57
CA ASP A 171 8.14 14.86 20.19
C ASP A 171 9.04 15.40 19.06
N SER A 172 8.45 15.50 17.87
CA SER A 172 9.01 16.20 16.71
C SER A 172 10.39 15.70 16.28
N VAL A 173 10.52 14.39 16.11
CA VAL A 173 11.77 13.72 15.73
C VAL A 173 12.03 13.89 14.24
N VAL A 174 13.25 14.31 13.90
CA VAL A 174 13.72 14.41 12.52
C VAL A 174 14.96 13.56 12.33
N LEU A 175 14.91 12.58 11.43
CA LEU A 175 16.06 11.81 10.96
C LEU A 175 16.40 12.29 9.56
N ASN A 176 17.63 12.76 9.36
CA ASN A 176 18.16 13.13 8.05
C ASN A 176 19.27 12.16 7.64
N ASN A 177 19.09 11.54 6.49
CA ASN A 177 20.08 10.77 5.75
C ASN A 177 20.34 11.48 4.41
N PRO A 178 21.50 11.30 3.74
CA PRO A 178 21.72 11.84 2.41
C PRO A 178 20.66 11.46 1.36
N GLN A 179 19.97 10.32 1.51
CA GLN A 179 18.99 9.82 0.55
C GLN A 179 17.53 10.09 0.94
N TYR A 180 17.25 10.33 2.23
CA TYR A 180 15.89 10.49 2.72
C TYR A 180 15.82 11.28 4.02
N ARG A 181 14.63 11.81 4.31
CA ARG A 181 14.31 12.54 5.54
C ARG A 181 13.05 11.99 6.16
N VAL A 182 13.11 11.62 7.44
CA VAL A 182 11.95 11.17 8.22
C VAL A 182 11.56 12.23 9.22
N GLU A 183 10.27 12.55 9.27
CA GLU A 183 9.63 13.33 10.33
C GLU A 183 8.61 12.45 11.04
N THR A 184 8.70 12.33 12.37
CA THR A 184 7.78 11.50 13.16
C THR A 184 7.61 12.03 14.58
N ASP A 185 6.49 11.69 15.21
CA ASP A 185 6.26 12.01 16.63
C ASP A 185 7.15 11.18 17.57
N THR A 186 7.21 9.87 17.34
CA THR A 186 7.90 8.92 18.23
C THR A 186 8.72 7.94 17.39
N LEU A 187 10.02 7.85 17.68
CA LEU A 187 10.99 7.02 16.96
C LEU A 187 11.76 6.15 17.95
N ARG A 188 11.85 4.86 17.66
CA ARG A 188 12.83 3.98 18.29
C ARG A 188 13.85 3.57 17.24
N TYR A 189 15.12 3.83 17.48
CA TYR A 189 16.19 3.56 16.53
C TYR A 189 17.22 2.61 17.15
N GLY A 190 17.46 1.47 16.50
CA GLY A 190 18.51 0.53 16.88
C GLY A 190 19.84 0.93 16.25
N ASN A 191 20.85 1.28 17.06
CA ASN A 191 22.14 1.74 16.55
C ASN A 191 22.89 0.63 15.78
N GLN A 192 22.94 -0.59 16.33
CA GLN A 192 23.63 -1.71 15.68
C GLN A 192 22.83 -2.31 14.53
N SER A 193 21.52 -2.50 14.74
CA SER A 193 20.65 -3.16 13.76
C SER A 193 20.24 -2.24 12.61
N GLU A 194 20.37 -0.91 12.78
CA GLU A 194 19.93 0.11 11.83
C GLU A 194 18.45 0.01 11.45
N ILE A 195 17.63 -0.41 12.42
CA ILE A 195 16.19 -0.49 12.27
C ILE A 195 15.56 0.72 12.94
N ALA A 196 14.83 1.51 12.16
CA ALA A 196 13.99 2.60 12.62
C ALA A 196 12.56 2.09 12.80
N TYR A 197 11.97 2.26 13.98
CA TYR A 197 10.57 1.95 14.27
C TYR A 197 9.80 3.24 14.54
N PHE A 198 8.70 3.43 13.81
CA PHE A 198 7.86 4.61 13.86
C PHE A 198 6.58 4.31 14.63
N PHE A 199 6.25 5.13 15.63
CA PHE A 199 5.08 4.97 16.49
C PHE A 199 4.22 6.23 16.51
N GLY A 200 3.65 6.58 15.36
CA GLY A 200 2.80 7.76 15.20
C GLY A 200 2.84 8.29 13.77
N PRO A 201 2.12 9.39 13.49
CA PRO A 201 2.12 10.05 12.19
C PRO A 201 3.56 10.33 11.74
N THR A 202 3.92 9.76 10.60
CA THR A 202 5.28 9.75 10.09
C THR A 202 5.27 10.08 8.62
N PHE A 203 6.07 11.06 8.23
CA PHE A 203 6.36 11.38 6.83
C PHE A 203 7.80 10.99 6.51
N ILE A 204 7.98 10.34 5.36
CA ILE A 204 9.30 9.99 4.82
C ILE A 204 9.40 10.62 3.44
N TYR A 205 10.39 11.49 3.27
CA TYR A 205 10.65 12.22 2.06
C TYR A 205 11.91 11.67 1.39
N SER A 206 11.83 11.42 0.09
CA SER A 206 12.96 11.07 -0.78
C SER A 206 12.88 11.89 -2.06
N ASP A 207 13.91 11.80 -2.91
CA ASP A 207 13.89 12.50 -4.21
C ASP A 207 12.78 11.99 -5.14
N ALA A 208 12.38 10.73 -5.01
CA ALA A 208 11.39 10.09 -5.86
C ALA A 208 9.97 10.13 -5.28
N ASN A 209 9.83 9.88 -3.98
CA ASN A 209 8.55 9.58 -3.34
C ASN A 209 8.40 10.28 -1.99
N THR A 210 7.15 10.58 -1.64
CA THR A 210 6.70 10.91 -0.27
C THR A 210 5.88 9.75 0.27
N ILE A 211 6.23 9.27 1.46
CA ILE A 211 5.53 8.18 2.14
C ILE A 211 4.92 8.71 3.43
N TYR A 212 3.71 8.28 3.74
CA TYR A 212 3.07 8.52 5.03
C TYR A 212 2.62 7.21 5.67
N CYS A 213 2.72 7.14 6.99
CA CYS A 213 2.13 6.09 7.80
C CYS A 213 1.92 6.55 9.25
N GLU A 214 1.20 5.77 10.04
CA GLU A 214 1.05 6.02 11.48
C GLU A 214 1.77 5.00 12.37
N ASN A 215 2.30 3.92 11.77
CA ASN A 215 3.11 2.92 12.45
C ASN A 215 3.96 2.17 11.42
N GLY A 216 5.21 1.85 11.72
CA GLY A 216 6.01 1.12 10.75
C GLY A 216 7.44 0.87 11.19
N TRP A 217 8.20 0.27 10.30
CA TRP A 217 9.62 0.10 10.48
C TRP A 217 10.37 0.09 9.16
N TYR A 218 11.63 0.47 9.21
CA TYR A 218 12.56 0.39 8.10
C TYR A 218 13.88 -0.22 8.56
N ASP A 219 14.25 -1.33 7.95
CA ASP A 219 15.53 -1.99 8.11
C ASP A 219 16.47 -1.53 6.98
N THR A 220 17.42 -0.66 7.35
CA THR A 220 18.37 -0.07 6.39
C THR A 220 19.37 -1.11 5.87
N PHE A 221 19.67 -2.15 6.65
CA PHE A 221 20.67 -3.16 6.29
C PHE A 221 20.12 -4.14 5.24
N ASN A 222 18.88 -4.59 5.44
CA ASN A 222 18.22 -5.53 4.52
C ASN A 222 17.41 -4.84 3.42
N ASP A 223 17.27 -3.50 3.47
CA ASP A 223 16.40 -2.71 2.60
C ASP A 223 14.95 -3.22 2.56
N ILE A 224 14.40 -3.50 3.74
CA ILE A 224 13.02 -3.93 3.91
C ILE A 224 12.26 -2.89 4.73
N SER A 225 11.05 -2.57 4.30
CA SER A 225 10.18 -1.61 4.97
C SER A 225 8.77 -2.16 5.15
N GLN A 226 8.12 -1.72 6.22
CA GLN A 226 6.70 -1.92 6.45
C GLN A 226 6.07 -0.66 7.02
N PHE A 227 5.02 -0.20 6.36
CA PHE A 227 4.24 0.97 6.72
C PHE A 227 2.80 0.54 6.99
N ASN A 228 2.23 0.96 8.11
CA ASN A 228 0.92 0.51 8.56
C ASN A 228 0.08 1.70 8.97
N LYS A 229 -1.24 1.49 8.87
CA LYS A 229 -2.33 2.40 9.21
C LYS A 229 -2.33 3.67 8.34
N ASN A 230 -3.32 3.75 7.45
CA ASN A 230 -3.51 4.86 6.50
C ASN A 230 -2.25 5.13 5.65
N ALA A 231 -1.54 4.06 5.25
CA ALA A 231 -0.27 4.20 4.56
C ALA A 231 -0.48 4.64 3.11
N TYR A 232 0.37 5.56 2.64
CA TYR A 232 0.38 5.93 1.23
C TYR A 232 1.79 6.27 0.73
N ILE A 233 1.99 6.09 -0.57
CA ILE A 233 3.19 6.46 -1.32
C ILE A 233 2.74 7.36 -2.48
N ASP A 234 3.33 8.54 -2.58
CA ASP A 234 3.03 9.54 -3.60
C ASP A 234 4.32 9.93 -4.34
N ASN A 235 4.33 9.77 -5.66
CA ASN A 235 5.43 10.18 -6.53
C ASN A 235 5.09 11.40 -7.41
N GLY A 236 3.96 12.05 -7.15
CA GLY A 236 3.44 13.21 -7.87
C GLY A 236 2.64 12.88 -9.14
N LYS A 237 2.79 11.68 -9.71
CA LYS A 237 1.97 11.19 -10.84
C LYS A 237 1.00 10.10 -10.41
N GLN A 238 1.49 9.23 -9.52
CA GLN A 238 0.79 8.10 -8.97
C GLN A 238 0.74 8.20 -7.44
N LEU A 239 -0.41 7.82 -6.90
CA LEU A 239 -0.66 7.71 -5.47
C LEU A 239 -1.13 6.29 -5.16
N LEU A 240 -0.30 5.54 -4.44
CA LEU A 240 -0.64 4.23 -3.88
C LEU A 240 -1.10 4.39 -2.44
N ARG A 241 -2.25 3.81 -2.10
CA ARG A 241 -2.80 3.74 -0.74
C ARG A 241 -3.03 2.29 -0.33
N GLY A 242 -2.96 2.04 0.97
CA GLY A 242 -3.41 0.81 1.59
C GLY A 242 -3.39 0.93 3.11
N ASP A 243 -4.08 0.04 3.81
CA ASP A 243 -3.99 0.00 5.27
C ASP A 243 -2.59 -0.40 5.71
N SER A 244 -1.90 -1.24 4.93
CA SER A 244 -0.50 -1.58 5.15
C SER A 244 0.23 -1.77 3.83
N LEU A 245 1.48 -1.32 3.79
CA LEU A 245 2.40 -1.45 2.68
C LEU A 245 3.67 -2.15 3.16
N TRP A 246 4.20 -3.07 2.37
CA TRP A 246 5.47 -3.74 2.59
C TRP A 246 6.31 -3.66 1.33
N TYR A 247 7.61 -3.45 1.47
CA TYR A 247 8.51 -3.39 0.32
C TYR A 247 9.87 -3.97 0.66
N SER A 248 10.41 -4.80 -0.25
CA SER A 248 11.79 -5.29 -0.25
C SER A 248 12.50 -4.77 -1.49
N ARG A 249 13.54 -3.95 -1.31
CA ARG A 249 14.33 -3.43 -2.43
C ARG A 249 15.14 -4.53 -3.11
N ASN A 250 15.66 -5.47 -2.33
CA ASN A 250 16.49 -6.57 -2.85
C ASN A 250 15.71 -7.53 -3.75
N GLU A 251 14.41 -7.69 -3.50
CA GLU A 251 13.50 -8.50 -4.32
C GLU A 251 12.72 -7.67 -5.34
N GLU A 252 12.86 -6.33 -5.30
CA GLU A 252 12.05 -5.37 -6.07
C GLU A 252 10.54 -5.64 -5.96
N LEU A 253 10.11 -6.06 -4.77
CA LEU A 253 8.78 -6.58 -4.48
C LEU A 253 8.06 -5.66 -3.50
N GLY A 254 6.94 -5.09 -3.94
CA GLY A 254 6.01 -4.31 -3.14
C GLY A 254 4.70 -5.04 -2.92
N LYS A 255 4.12 -4.89 -1.74
CA LYS A 255 2.81 -5.45 -1.37
C LYS A 255 1.97 -4.41 -0.67
N ALA A 256 0.71 -4.31 -1.05
CA ALA A 256 -0.29 -3.45 -0.44
C ALA A 256 -1.45 -4.30 0.08
N TYR A 257 -1.93 -4.00 1.28
CA TYR A 257 -2.93 -4.78 2.00
C TYR A 257 -4.07 -3.90 2.46
N LEU A 258 -5.30 -4.34 2.14
CA LEU A 258 -6.60 -3.75 2.46
C LEU A 258 -6.77 -2.30 1.98
N ASN A 259 -7.97 -1.98 1.49
CA ASN A 259 -8.29 -0.65 0.96
C ASN A 259 -7.23 -0.16 -0.05
N VAL A 260 -6.72 -1.08 -0.87
CA VAL A 260 -5.69 -0.79 -1.86
C VAL A 260 -6.30 0.13 -2.90
N SER A 261 -5.65 1.26 -3.16
CA SER A 261 -6.07 2.21 -4.20
C SER A 261 -4.85 2.79 -4.87
N VAL A 262 -4.77 2.63 -6.19
CA VAL A 262 -3.76 3.22 -7.06
C VAL A 262 -4.45 4.27 -7.90
N VAL A 263 -4.06 5.53 -7.73
CA VAL A 263 -4.55 6.65 -8.53
C VAL A 263 -3.43 7.09 -9.46
N ASP A 264 -3.67 7.04 -10.77
CA ASP A 264 -2.74 7.56 -11.78
C ASP A 264 -3.34 8.79 -12.46
N THR A 265 -2.68 9.93 -12.28
CA THR A 265 -3.12 11.21 -12.84
C THR A 265 -2.55 11.47 -14.24
N ALA A 266 -1.55 10.72 -14.69
CA ALA A 266 -1.02 10.82 -16.04
C ALA A 266 -1.95 10.10 -17.03
N ASP A 267 -2.37 8.89 -16.69
CA ASP A 267 -3.21 8.04 -17.53
C ASP A 267 -4.70 8.05 -17.14
N GLN A 268 -5.05 8.88 -16.13
CA GLN A 268 -6.43 9.14 -15.71
C GLN A 268 -7.21 7.87 -15.35
N PHE A 269 -6.63 7.03 -14.49
CA PHE A 269 -7.30 5.84 -13.97
C PHE A 269 -7.18 5.71 -12.45
N VAL A 270 -8.09 4.92 -11.88
CA VAL A 270 -8.03 4.46 -10.49
C VAL A 270 -8.21 2.95 -10.47
N ILE A 271 -7.35 2.24 -9.75
CA ILE A 271 -7.50 0.81 -9.46
C ILE A 271 -7.70 0.64 -7.97
N ASN A 272 -8.78 -0.03 -7.57
CA ASN A 272 -9.08 -0.37 -6.18
C ASN A 272 -9.01 -1.89 -5.98
N GLY A 273 -8.79 -2.35 -4.75
CA GLY A 273 -8.88 -3.76 -4.37
C GLY A 273 -8.51 -4.03 -2.91
N ASP A 274 -8.42 -5.31 -2.54
CA ASP A 274 -8.10 -5.72 -1.17
C ASP A 274 -6.62 -6.09 -0.98
N TYR A 275 -5.95 -6.48 -2.07
CA TYR A 275 -4.53 -6.79 -2.07
C TYR A 275 -3.91 -6.36 -3.40
N GLY A 276 -2.70 -5.80 -3.33
CA GLY A 276 -1.91 -5.45 -4.50
C GLY A 276 -0.48 -5.95 -4.36
N GLU A 277 0.10 -6.41 -5.46
CA GLU A 277 1.51 -6.78 -5.54
C GLU A 277 2.14 -6.08 -6.74
N TYR A 278 3.34 -5.56 -6.52
CA TYR A 278 4.17 -4.91 -7.52
C TYR A 278 5.52 -5.63 -7.56
N ASN A 279 5.97 -6.03 -8.75
CA ASN A 279 7.24 -6.73 -8.91
C ASN A 279 7.99 -6.16 -10.11
N ASP A 280 8.95 -5.27 -9.85
CA ASP A 280 9.73 -4.57 -10.89
C ASP A 280 10.61 -5.56 -11.67
N ALA A 281 11.23 -6.52 -10.95
CA ALA A 281 12.12 -7.52 -11.54
C ALA A 281 11.45 -8.38 -12.63
N THR A 282 10.13 -8.57 -12.55
CA THR A 282 9.35 -9.33 -13.54
C THR A 282 8.45 -8.46 -14.42
N GLY A 283 8.30 -7.17 -14.11
CA GLY A 283 7.34 -6.28 -14.77
C GLY A 283 5.88 -6.67 -14.54
N LYS A 284 5.58 -7.42 -13.48
CA LYS A 284 4.22 -7.95 -13.20
C LYS A 284 3.63 -7.35 -11.95
N ASN A 285 2.46 -6.75 -12.12
CA ASN A 285 1.74 -6.09 -11.04
C ASN A 285 0.29 -6.56 -11.07
N TYR A 286 -0.32 -6.79 -9.91
CA TYR A 286 -1.74 -7.14 -9.87
C TYR A 286 -2.45 -6.61 -8.63
N VAL A 287 -3.76 -6.44 -8.77
CA VAL A 287 -4.70 -6.09 -7.70
C VAL A 287 -5.84 -7.12 -7.71
N THR A 288 -6.23 -7.63 -6.55
CA THR A 288 -7.22 -8.71 -6.41
C THR A 288 -8.18 -8.47 -5.22
N GLY A 289 -9.24 -9.28 -5.15
CA GLY A 289 -10.34 -9.18 -4.19
C GLY A 289 -11.48 -8.36 -4.79
N ASN A 290 -11.89 -7.29 -4.13
CA ASN A 290 -12.82 -6.29 -4.69
C ASN A 290 -12.15 -5.41 -5.77
N ALA A 291 -11.49 -6.03 -6.74
CA ALA A 291 -10.66 -5.34 -7.72
C ALA A 291 -11.52 -4.56 -8.72
N GLU A 292 -11.28 -3.26 -8.85
CA GLU A 292 -12.06 -2.38 -9.72
C GLU A 292 -11.14 -1.40 -10.42
N MET A 293 -11.30 -1.23 -11.72
CA MET A 293 -10.67 -0.17 -12.50
C MET A 293 -11.71 0.86 -12.91
N LEU A 294 -11.39 2.12 -12.69
CA LEU A 294 -12.09 3.27 -13.21
C LEU A 294 -11.18 3.92 -14.24
N GLN A 295 -11.61 4.00 -15.48
CA GLN A 295 -10.93 4.76 -16.53
C GLN A 295 -11.77 6.01 -16.83
N TYR A 296 -11.17 7.19 -16.67
CA TYR A 296 -11.83 8.44 -17.00
C TYR A 296 -11.56 8.80 -18.46
N ASP A 297 -12.63 9.02 -19.23
CA ASP A 297 -12.59 9.63 -20.54
C ASP A 297 -13.19 11.05 -20.49
N LEU A 298 -13.16 11.79 -21.60
CA LEU A 298 -13.68 13.16 -21.66
C LEU A 298 -15.19 13.29 -21.39
N THR A 299 -15.96 12.21 -21.58
CA THR A 299 -17.44 12.26 -21.59
C THR A 299 -18.11 11.31 -20.61
N ASP A 300 -17.45 10.24 -20.19
CA ASP A 300 -17.99 9.24 -19.26
C ASP A 300 -16.85 8.48 -18.56
N THR A 301 -17.19 7.59 -17.64
CA THR A 301 -16.25 6.72 -16.92
C THR A 301 -16.55 5.26 -17.24
N LEU A 302 -15.53 4.50 -17.60
CA LEU A 302 -15.61 3.04 -17.70
C LEU A 302 -15.29 2.43 -16.34
N PHE A 303 -16.20 1.60 -15.83
CA PHE A 303 -16.01 0.80 -14.63
C PHE A 303 -15.78 -0.66 -15.05
N LEU A 304 -14.68 -1.26 -14.62
CA LEU A 304 -14.30 -2.63 -14.95
C LEU A 304 -14.02 -3.40 -13.66
N HIS A 305 -14.56 -4.60 -13.56
CA HIS A 305 -14.27 -5.55 -12.51
C HIS A 305 -13.85 -6.88 -13.10
N GLY A 306 -12.94 -7.53 -12.39
CA GLY A 306 -12.66 -8.96 -12.43
C GLY A 306 -12.08 -9.32 -11.06
N ASP A 307 -12.02 -10.60 -10.72
CA ASP A 307 -11.43 -11.04 -9.44
C ASP A 307 -9.97 -10.57 -9.29
N THR A 308 -9.23 -10.53 -10.40
CA THR A 308 -7.87 -10.02 -10.47
C THR A 308 -7.68 -9.12 -11.69
N LEU A 309 -7.08 -7.95 -11.47
CA LEU A 309 -6.57 -7.05 -12.50
C LEU A 309 -5.04 -7.13 -12.49
N MET A 310 -4.43 -7.55 -13.60
CA MET A 310 -2.98 -7.73 -13.70
C MET A 310 -2.42 -6.89 -14.85
N ALA A 311 -1.40 -6.09 -14.58
CA ALA A 311 -0.59 -5.42 -15.58
C ALA A 311 0.72 -6.20 -15.79
N VAL A 312 1.10 -6.37 -17.05
CA VAL A 312 2.37 -6.99 -17.45
C VAL A 312 3.06 -6.06 -18.43
N GLU A 313 4.26 -5.61 -18.06
CA GLU A 313 5.16 -4.87 -18.93
C GLU A 313 6.08 -5.87 -19.65
N ASP A 314 6.03 -5.88 -20.98
CA ASP A 314 6.86 -6.78 -21.79
C ASP A 314 7.37 -6.05 -23.04
N SER A 315 8.69 -5.93 -23.14
CA SER A 315 9.37 -5.24 -24.25
C SER A 315 9.14 -5.87 -25.63
N LEU A 316 8.70 -7.12 -25.72
CA LEU A 316 8.47 -7.84 -26.99
C LEU A 316 7.04 -7.75 -27.49
N ILE A 317 6.06 -7.80 -26.57
CA ILE A 317 4.63 -7.86 -26.92
C ILE A 317 3.83 -6.62 -26.51
N GLY A 318 4.50 -5.64 -25.91
CA GLY A 318 3.87 -4.42 -25.40
C GLY A 318 3.24 -4.60 -24.03
N ASN A 319 2.78 -3.49 -23.46
CA ASN A 319 2.10 -3.52 -22.17
C ASN A 319 0.71 -4.17 -22.32
N ARG A 320 0.37 -5.03 -21.36
CA ARG A 320 -0.89 -5.78 -21.33
C ARG A 320 -1.55 -5.63 -19.98
N VAL A 321 -2.85 -5.36 -20.00
CA VAL A 321 -3.71 -5.42 -18.81
C VAL A 321 -4.67 -6.59 -18.96
N TYR A 322 -4.74 -7.44 -17.95
CA TYR A 322 -5.58 -8.61 -17.88
C TYR A 322 -6.62 -8.39 -16.78
N ALA A 323 -7.87 -8.71 -17.06
CA ALA A 323 -8.91 -8.84 -16.06
C ALA A 323 -9.46 -10.27 -16.12
N TYR A 324 -9.44 -10.98 -14.99
CA TYR A 324 -9.92 -12.36 -14.89
C TYR A 324 -9.96 -12.85 -13.43
N PRO A 325 -10.72 -13.93 -13.15
CA PRO A 325 -11.92 -14.35 -13.88
C PRO A 325 -13.11 -13.41 -13.66
N SER A 326 -14.25 -13.74 -14.27
CA SER A 326 -15.57 -13.11 -14.05
C SER A 326 -15.61 -11.62 -14.38
N VAL A 327 -15.14 -11.27 -15.57
CA VAL A 327 -15.09 -9.89 -16.01
C VAL A 327 -16.48 -9.32 -16.28
N LYS A 328 -16.73 -8.14 -15.71
CA LYS A 328 -17.86 -7.28 -16.06
C LYS A 328 -17.39 -5.85 -16.19
N PHE A 329 -17.97 -5.11 -17.12
CA PHE A 329 -17.74 -3.68 -17.21
C PHE A 329 -19.03 -2.92 -17.51
N PHE A 330 -19.06 -1.68 -17.05
CA PHE A 330 -20.18 -0.76 -17.18
C PHE A 330 -19.68 0.61 -17.64
N ARG A 331 -20.27 1.11 -18.73
CA ARG A 331 -20.29 2.50 -19.16
C ARG A 331 -21.74 2.81 -19.54
N LYS A 332 -22.17 4.08 -19.53
CA LYS A 332 -23.59 4.39 -19.75
C LYS A 332 -24.12 3.93 -21.11
N ASP A 333 -23.30 4.02 -22.14
CA ASP A 333 -23.61 3.68 -23.52
C ASP A 333 -23.27 2.24 -23.90
N MET A 334 -22.49 1.52 -23.08
CA MET A 334 -22.02 0.18 -23.39
C MET A 334 -21.68 -0.62 -22.14
N GLN A 335 -22.10 -1.87 -22.10
CA GLN A 335 -21.82 -2.80 -21.02
C GLN A 335 -21.29 -4.11 -21.59
N GLY A 336 -20.59 -4.89 -20.77
CA GLY A 336 -20.12 -6.19 -21.21
C GLY A 336 -19.78 -7.14 -20.07
N ALA A 337 -19.77 -8.43 -20.42
CA ALA A 337 -19.36 -9.49 -19.52
C ALA A 337 -18.63 -10.60 -20.28
N SER A 338 -17.63 -11.20 -19.66
CA SER A 338 -16.88 -12.36 -20.16
C SER A 338 -16.19 -13.08 -19.00
N ASP A 339 -15.60 -14.25 -19.23
CA ASP A 339 -14.74 -14.86 -18.21
C ASP A 339 -13.43 -14.06 -18.04
N SER A 340 -12.83 -13.64 -19.16
CA SER A 340 -11.56 -12.93 -19.17
C SER A 340 -11.52 -11.84 -20.24
N LEU A 341 -10.70 -10.83 -19.97
CA LEU A 341 -10.47 -9.69 -20.84
C LEU A 341 -8.97 -9.35 -20.87
N ILE A 342 -8.47 -8.99 -22.04
CA ILE A 342 -7.11 -8.47 -22.23
C ILE A 342 -7.20 -7.13 -22.93
N TYR A 343 -6.57 -6.12 -22.36
CA TYR A 343 -6.32 -4.84 -23.02
C TYR A 343 -4.86 -4.74 -23.46
N ALA A 344 -4.67 -4.44 -24.74
CA ALA A 344 -3.40 -4.18 -25.38
C ALA A 344 -3.26 -2.68 -25.59
N SER A 345 -2.47 -2.01 -24.77
CA SER A 345 -2.33 -0.55 -24.82
C SER A 345 -1.76 -0.07 -26.16
N ASP A 346 -0.76 -0.78 -26.68
CA ASP A 346 0.00 -0.37 -27.86
C ASP A 346 -0.85 -0.32 -29.13
N ASP A 347 -1.84 -1.23 -29.22
CA ASP A 347 -2.76 -1.33 -30.35
C ASP A 347 -4.15 -0.74 -30.02
N SER A 348 -4.38 -0.33 -28.77
CA SER A 348 -5.69 0.10 -28.23
C SER A 348 -6.80 -0.93 -28.49
N LEU A 349 -6.47 -2.21 -28.28
CA LEU A 349 -7.34 -3.36 -28.54
C LEU A 349 -7.77 -4.02 -27.23
N ILE A 350 -9.08 -4.23 -27.08
CA ILE A 350 -9.69 -4.98 -25.98
C ILE A 350 -10.16 -6.32 -26.52
N TYR A 351 -9.70 -7.41 -25.95
CA TYR A 351 -10.10 -8.77 -26.26
C TYR A 351 -10.95 -9.32 -25.13
N MET A 352 -12.10 -9.90 -25.46
CA MET A 352 -12.98 -10.59 -24.51
C MET A 352 -13.08 -12.06 -24.91
N PHE A 353 -12.82 -12.95 -23.97
CA PHE A 353 -12.75 -14.39 -24.19
C PHE A 353 -13.76 -15.14 -23.33
N THR A 354 -14.20 -16.29 -23.84
CA THR A 354 -15.09 -17.25 -23.16
C THR A 354 -16.44 -16.64 -22.77
N ASN A 355 -17.47 -16.95 -23.56
CA ASN A 355 -18.83 -16.43 -23.42
C ASN A 355 -18.93 -14.88 -23.37
N PRO A 356 -18.20 -14.15 -24.22
CA PRO A 356 -18.27 -12.70 -24.24
C PRO A 356 -19.65 -12.23 -24.73
N VAL A 357 -20.15 -11.20 -24.06
CA VAL A 357 -21.39 -10.53 -24.42
C VAL A 357 -21.21 -9.03 -24.24
N LEU A 358 -21.74 -8.27 -25.19
CA LEU A 358 -21.82 -6.81 -25.16
C LEU A 358 -23.27 -6.37 -25.25
N TRP A 359 -23.59 -5.32 -24.52
CA TRP A 359 -24.87 -4.62 -24.62
C TRP A 359 -24.67 -3.14 -24.93
N ALA A 360 -25.51 -2.62 -25.80
CA ALA A 360 -25.67 -1.19 -26.06
C ALA A 360 -27.17 -0.92 -26.22
N ASP A 361 -27.77 -0.18 -25.29
CA ASP A 361 -29.23 0.00 -25.21
C ASP A 361 -29.99 -1.35 -25.25
N ASP A 362 -30.87 -1.59 -26.22
CA ASP A 362 -31.59 -2.87 -26.39
C ASP A 362 -30.89 -3.85 -27.36
N LEU A 363 -29.64 -3.58 -27.75
CA LEU A 363 -28.82 -4.45 -28.60
C LEU A 363 -27.91 -5.33 -27.75
N GLN A 364 -27.90 -6.64 -28.03
CA GLN A 364 -26.95 -7.60 -27.48
C GLN A 364 -26.13 -8.23 -28.60
N ILE A 365 -24.82 -8.34 -28.40
CA ILE A 365 -23.88 -8.98 -29.34
C ILE A 365 -23.08 -10.05 -28.60
N THR A 366 -23.03 -11.26 -29.16
CA THR A 366 -22.28 -12.41 -28.63
C THR A 366 -21.47 -13.10 -29.73
N GLY A 367 -20.45 -13.86 -29.33
CA GLY A 367 -19.67 -14.76 -30.19
C GLY A 367 -18.64 -15.53 -29.38
N ASP A 368 -17.72 -16.24 -30.05
CA ASP A 368 -16.69 -17.01 -29.34
C ASP A 368 -15.57 -16.09 -28.80
N THR A 369 -15.26 -15.02 -29.53
CA THR A 369 -14.32 -13.98 -29.12
C THR A 369 -14.79 -12.62 -29.63
N ILE A 370 -14.72 -11.61 -28.78
CA ILE A 370 -15.01 -10.23 -29.15
C ILE A 370 -13.74 -9.41 -29.04
N LEU A 371 -13.45 -8.61 -30.06
CA LEU A 371 -12.36 -7.65 -30.11
C LEU A 371 -12.94 -6.25 -30.33
N ILE A 372 -12.57 -5.31 -29.49
CA ILE A 372 -12.98 -3.90 -29.60
C ILE A 372 -11.72 -3.09 -29.87
N ARG A 373 -11.75 -2.27 -30.92
CA ARG A 373 -10.70 -1.31 -31.22
C ARG A 373 -11.16 0.07 -30.79
N THR A 374 -10.31 0.72 -30.01
CA THR A 374 -10.52 2.08 -29.52
C THR A 374 -9.46 3.02 -30.07
N TYR A 375 -9.78 4.30 -30.13
CA TYR A 375 -8.87 5.39 -30.44
C TYR A 375 -9.32 6.63 -29.68
N ASP A 376 -8.42 7.21 -28.87
CA ASP A 376 -8.69 8.43 -28.10
C ASP A 376 -9.98 8.35 -27.24
N GLY A 377 -10.19 7.20 -26.57
CA GLY A 377 -11.38 6.93 -25.74
C GLY A 377 -12.67 6.59 -26.50
N ALA A 378 -12.66 6.67 -27.83
CA ALA A 378 -13.80 6.32 -28.67
C ALA A 378 -13.66 4.91 -29.28
N VAL A 379 -14.76 4.19 -29.40
CA VAL A 379 -14.81 2.93 -30.16
C VAL A 379 -14.78 3.24 -31.65
N GLU A 380 -13.89 2.59 -32.39
CA GLU A 380 -13.85 2.65 -33.86
C GLU A 380 -14.51 1.41 -34.48
N ASN A 381 -14.13 0.22 -33.98
CA ASN A 381 -14.57 -1.04 -34.53
C ASN A 381 -14.83 -2.09 -33.45
N LEU A 382 -15.81 -2.94 -33.75
CA LEU A 382 -16.10 -4.17 -33.03
C LEU A 382 -15.92 -5.34 -33.99
N PHE A 383 -15.18 -6.36 -33.58
CA PHE A 383 -15.04 -7.61 -34.33
C PHE A 383 -15.51 -8.76 -33.47
N VAL A 384 -16.39 -9.59 -34.02
CA VAL A 384 -16.89 -10.79 -33.37
C VAL A 384 -16.47 -11.99 -34.22
N PHE A 385 -15.71 -12.89 -33.62
CA PHE A 385 -15.15 -14.05 -34.29
C PHE A 385 -15.93 -15.29 -33.92
N ASP A 386 -16.42 -15.99 -34.95
CA ASP A 386 -17.16 -17.24 -34.88
C ASP A 386 -18.46 -17.15 -34.08
N HIS A 387 -19.49 -17.82 -34.58
CA HIS A 387 -20.85 -17.82 -33.99
C HIS A 387 -21.39 -16.43 -33.65
N ALA A 388 -21.05 -15.41 -34.45
CA ALA A 388 -21.48 -14.05 -34.22
C ALA A 388 -23.02 -13.95 -34.24
N PHE A 389 -23.58 -13.45 -33.16
CA PHE A 389 -25.03 -13.35 -32.97
C PHE A 389 -25.36 -11.96 -32.43
N MET A 390 -26.32 -11.31 -33.08
CA MET A 390 -26.86 -10.03 -32.70
C MET A 390 -28.34 -10.19 -32.40
N VAL A 391 -28.77 -9.75 -31.22
CA VAL A 391 -30.17 -9.76 -30.79
C VAL A 391 -30.59 -8.34 -30.45
N ASN A 392 -31.74 -7.91 -30.93
CA ASN A 392 -32.37 -6.67 -30.50
C ASN A 392 -33.80 -6.95 -30.03
N ARG A 393 -34.11 -6.59 -28.79
CA ARG A 393 -35.43 -6.82 -28.18
C ARG A 393 -36.42 -5.76 -28.68
N ILE A 394 -37.59 -6.20 -29.11
CA ILE A 394 -38.68 -5.33 -29.57
C ILE A 394 -39.78 -5.23 -28.53
N ASP A 395 -40.19 -6.39 -28.00
CA ASP A 395 -41.13 -6.51 -26.89
C ASP A 395 -40.77 -7.72 -26.03
N SER A 396 -41.59 -8.04 -25.03
CA SER A 396 -41.35 -9.16 -24.11
C SER A 396 -41.27 -10.55 -24.78
N THR A 397 -41.69 -10.67 -26.04
CA THR A 397 -41.82 -11.93 -26.79
C THR A 397 -41.13 -11.92 -28.15
N LYS A 398 -40.76 -10.76 -28.70
CA LYS A 398 -40.24 -10.61 -30.06
C LYS A 398 -38.84 -9.99 -30.06
N TYR A 399 -37.99 -10.62 -30.86
CA TYR A 399 -36.58 -10.27 -30.98
C TYR A 399 -36.18 -10.24 -32.46
N ASN A 400 -35.57 -9.14 -32.88
CA ASN A 400 -34.77 -9.11 -34.10
C ASN A 400 -33.52 -9.95 -33.85
N GLN A 401 -33.20 -10.86 -34.77
CA GLN A 401 -32.08 -11.79 -34.63
C GLN A 401 -31.30 -11.82 -35.93
N ILE A 402 -29.99 -11.60 -35.83
CA ILE A 402 -29.10 -11.70 -36.99
C ILE A 402 -27.85 -12.45 -36.58
N LYS A 403 -27.52 -13.52 -37.30
CA LYS A 403 -26.37 -14.39 -37.01
C LYS A 403 -25.54 -14.63 -38.26
N GLY A 404 -24.27 -14.96 -38.06
CA GLY A 404 -23.36 -15.38 -39.12
C GLY A 404 -22.04 -15.90 -38.55
N LYS A 405 -21.04 -16.08 -39.40
CA LYS A 405 -19.72 -16.55 -38.97
C LYS A 405 -18.93 -15.44 -38.28
N HIS A 406 -18.86 -14.24 -38.87
CA HIS A 406 -18.15 -13.10 -38.31
C HIS A 406 -19.01 -11.84 -38.37
N LEU A 407 -18.88 -10.95 -37.38
CA LEU A 407 -19.51 -9.64 -37.36
C LEU A 407 -18.43 -8.56 -37.26
N THR A 408 -18.59 -7.48 -38.02
CA THR A 408 -17.79 -6.26 -37.90
C THR A 408 -18.71 -5.06 -37.70
N GLY A 409 -18.63 -4.42 -36.54
CA GLY A 409 -19.27 -3.15 -36.24
C GLY A 409 -18.36 -1.96 -36.57
N PHE A 410 -18.93 -0.91 -37.12
CA PHE A 410 -18.26 0.35 -37.42
C PHE A 410 -18.96 1.46 -36.64
N PHE A 411 -18.17 2.19 -35.85
CA PHE A 411 -18.63 3.24 -34.97
C PHE A 411 -18.19 4.61 -35.49
N GLU A 412 -18.97 5.63 -35.18
CA GLU A 412 -18.64 7.03 -35.41
C GLU A 412 -19.09 7.82 -34.18
N ASN A 413 -18.17 8.49 -33.49
CA ASN A 413 -18.43 9.19 -32.22
C ASN A 413 -19.12 8.31 -31.16
N ASN A 414 -18.65 7.07 -30.98
CA ASN A 414 -19.25 6.03 -30.11
C ASN A 414 -20.65 5.53 -30.52
N ASP A 415 -21.25 6.02 -31.60
CA ASP A 415 -22.51 5.46 -32.11
C ASP A 415 -22.23 4.39 -33.17
N LEU A 416 -22.82 3.21 -33.00
CA LEU A 416 -22.75 2.13 -34.00
C LEU A 416 -23.51 2.56 -35.27
N ARG A 417 -22.79 2.72 -36.39
CA ARG A 417 -23.36 3.19 -37.67
C ARG A 417 -23.66 2.07 -38.64
N ARG A 418 -22.81 1.05 -38.64
CA ARG A 418 -22.87 -0.03 -39.62
C ARG A 418 -22.41 -1.34 -39.03
N ILE A 419 -23.09 -2.41 -39.40
CA ILE A 419 -22.73 -3.78 -39.03
C ILE A 419 -22.60 -4.60 -40.32
N LEU A 420 -21.50 -5.33 -40.45
CA LEU A 420 -21.25 -6.24 -41.56
C LEU A 420 -21.09 -7.65 -41.02
N ILE A 421 -21.99 -8.54 -41.42
CA ILE A 421 -21.97 -9.95 -41.07
C ILE A 421 -21.50 -10.75 -42.28
N LYS A 422 -20.43 -11.53 -42.11
CA LYS A 422 -19.82 -12.32 -43.19
C LYS A 422 -19.92 -13.81 -42.93
N GLY A 423 -20.34 -14.54 -43.95
CA GLY A 423 -20.46 -15.99 -43.95
C GLY A 423 -21.74 -16.47 -43.27
N ASN A 424 -22.55 -17.25 -44.02
CA ASN A 424 -23.77 -17.90 -43.53
C ASN A 424 -24.71 -16.95 -42.79
N GLY A 425 -24.92 -15.74 -43.33
CA GLY A 425 -25.81 -14.75 -42.74
C GLY A 425 -27.24 -15.24 -42.68
N GLN A 426 -27.87 -15.13 -41.51
CA GLN A 426 -29.29 -15.38 -41.30
C GLN A 426 -29.90 -14.20 -40.54
N SER A 427 -31.08 -13.76 -40.96
CA SER A 427 -31.82 -12.66 -40.32
C SER A 427 -33.27 -13.06 -40.08
N LEU A 428 -33.79 -12.69 -38.93
CA LEU A 428 -35.19 -12.65 -38.57
C LEU A 428 -35.49 -11.23 -38.09
N TYR A 429 -36.18 -10.45 -38.91
CA TYR A 429 -36.45 -9.03 -38.67
C TYR A 429 -37.94 -8.75 -38.69
N TYR A 430 -38.47 -8.13 -37.63
CA TYR A 430 -39.87 -7.72 -37.57
C TYR A 430 -40.01 -6.33 -38.17
N ALA A 431 -40.66 -6.23 -39.32
CA ALA A 431 -40.92 -4.94 -39.97
C ALA A 431 -42.12 -4.25 -39.31
N THR A 432 -41.98 -2.96 -39.04
CA THR A 432 -42.99 -2.10 -38.39
C THR A 432 -43.42 -0.98 -39.34
N GLU A 433 -44.64 -0.45 -39.17
CA GLU A 433 -45.04 0.79 -39.82
C GLU A 433 -44.36 1.97 -39.09
N GLU A 434 -43.70 2.86 -39.84
CA GLU A 434 -43.26 4.15 -39.30
C GLU A 434 -44.49 5.03 -39.05
N GLU A 435 -44.89 5.20 -37.79
CA GLU A 435 -45.76 6.32 -37.43
C GLU A 435 -44.89 7.57 -37.28
N LYS A 436 -45.16 8.60 -38.09
CA LYS A 436 -44.73 9.96 -37.78
C LYS A 436 -45.34 10.32 -36.43
N GLN A 437 -44.53 10.38 -35.37
CA GLN A 437 -44.99 10.79 -34.04
C GLN A 437 -45.72 12.14 -34.15
N ASP A 438 -47.04 12.11 -33.97
CA ASP A 438 -47.82 13.30 -33.67
C ASP A 438 -47.47 13.69 -32.23
N SER A 439 -46.79 14.83 -32.08
CA SER A 439 -46.23 15.34 -30.82
C SER A 439 -47.30 15.71 -29.77
N THR A 440 -48.57 15.40 -30.04
CA THR A 440 -49.74 15.74 -29.22
C THR A 440 -50.31 14.54 -28.45
N LEU A 441 -49.80 13.32 -28.64
CA LEU A 441 -50.28 12.10 -27.98
C LEU A 441 -49.40 11.74 -26.77
N THR A 442 -50.01 11.64 -25.59
CA THR A 442 -49.36 11.37 -24.30
C THR A 442 -49.15 9.87 -23.98
N ASP A 443 -49.69 8.96 -24.79
CA ASP A 443 -49.56 7.51 -24.60
C ASP A 443 -48.79 6.87 -25.77
N PRO A 444 -47.77 6.02 -25.51
CA PRO A 444 -47.07 5.29 -26.55
C PRO A 444 -48.03 4.34 -27.28
N GLN A 445 -48.19 4.54 -28.58
CA GLN A 445 -49.02 3.67 -29.42
C GLN A 445 -48.38 2.28 -29.54
N PRO A 446 -49.18 1.20 -29.60
CA PRO A 446 -48.65 -0.14 -29.83
C PRO A 446 -47.97 -0.21 -31.20
N VAL A 447 -46.74 -0.73 -31.23
CA VAL A 447 -45.96 -0.92 -32.45
C VAL A 447 -46.76 -1.78 -33.43
N LYS A 448 -47.13 -1.21 -34.57
CA LYS A 448 -47.88 -1.92 -35.61
C LYS A 448 -46.92 -2.66 -36.53
N PHE A 449 -46.98 -3.99 -36.48
CA PHE A 449 -46.13 -4.87 -37.29
C PHE A 449 -46.73 -5.10 -38.69
N ILE A 450 -45.90 -4.95 -39.72
CA ILE A 450 -46.24 -5.31 -41.10
C ILE A 450 -46.08 -6.83 -41.31
N GLY A 451 -45.04 -7.41 -40.70
CA GLY A 451 -44.71 -8.83 -40.83
C GLY A 451 -43.29 -9.13 -40.39
N VAL A 452 -42.83 -10.35 -40.64
CA VAL A 452 -41.49 -10.83 -40.29
C VAL A 452 -40.74 -11.22 -41.55
N ASN A 453 -39.61 -10.56 -41.80
CA ASN A 453 -38.67 -10.91 -42.85
C ASN A 453 -37.68 -11.94 -42.30
N LYS A 454 -37.69 -13.15 -42.88
CA LYS A 454 -36.69 -14.18 -42.61
C LYS A 454 -35.84 -14.38 -43.85
N ALA A 455 -34.53 -14.24 -43.74
CA ALA A 455 -33.63 -14.35 -44.88
C ALA A 455 -32.33 -15.07 -44.53
N ILE A 456 -31.76 -15.75 -45.52
CA ILE A 456 -30.46 -16.41 -45.49
C ILE A 456 -29.65 -15.92 -46.69
N CYS A 457 -28.40 -15.56 -46.49
CA CYS A 457 -27.51 -15.12 -47.56
C CYS A 457 -26.04 -15.35 -47.20
N SER A 458 -25.13 -14.99 -48.10
CA SER A 458 -23.70 -15.11 -47.79
C SER A 458 -23.27 -14.06 -46.77
N ASN A 459 -23.64 -12.79 -46.99
CA ASN A 459 -23.28 -11.68 -46.11
C ASN A 459 -24.48 -10.75 -45.88
N ILE A 460 -24.55 -10.10 -44.72
CA ILE A 460 -25.59 -9.11 -44.39
C ILE A 460 -24.89 -7.79 -44.05
N GLU A 461 -25.40 -6.68 -44.56
CA GLU A 461 -24.94 -5.34 -44.17
C GLU A 461 -26.12 -4.57 -43.58
N ILE A 462 -25.92 -3.96 -42.42
CA ILE A 462 -26.96 -3.27 -41.65
C ILE A 462 -26.51 -1.84 -41.43
N PHE A 463 -27.39 -0.89 -41.69
CA PHE A 463 -27.18 0.53 -41.41
C PHE A 463 -28.05 0.95 -40.24
N MET A 464 -27.47 1.76 -39.35
CA MET A 464 -28.09 2.22 -38.12
C MET A 464 -28.22 3.75 -38.16
N ILE A 465 -29.36 4.27 -37.71
CA ILE A 465 -29.63 5.70 -37.50
C ILE A 465 -30.30 5.85 -36.14
N ASP A 466 -29.86 6.82 -35.33
CA ASP A 466 -30.40 7.07 -33.99
C ASP A 466 -30.52 5.80 -33.12
N ARG A 467 -29.49 4.93 -33.23
CA ARG A 467 -29.37 3.63 -32.52
C ARG A 467 -30.44 2.59 -32.87
N ALA A 468 -31.23 2.84 -33.90
CA ALA A 468 -32.18 1.89 -34.49
C ALA A 468 -31.71 1.38 -35.86
N ILE A 469 -32.23 0.23 -36.29
CA ILE A 469 -31.97 -0.33 -37.62
C ILE A 469 -32.72 0.52 -38.66
N ASP A 470 -31.98 1.20 -39.55
CA ASP A 470 -32.54 1.90 -40.73
C ASP A 470 -32.78 0.90 -41.87
N ARG A 471 -31.77 0.07 -42.15
CA ARG A 471 -31.76 -0.77 -43.36
C ARG A 471 -30.94 -2.02 -43.21
N ILE A 472 -31.45 -3.10 -43.78
CA ILE A 472 -30.75 -4.38 -43.90
C ILE A 472 -30.59 -4.72 -45.38
N LEU A 473 -29.36 -4.96 -45.83
CA LEU A 473 -29.00 -5.42 -47.15
C LEU A 473 -28.54 -6.87 -47.10
N PHE A 474 -29.22 -7.74 -47.86
CA PHE A 474 -28.83 -9.14 -48.02
C PHE A 474 -27.94 -9.30 -49.25
N LEU A 475 -26.66 -9.59 -49.03
CA LEU A 475 -25.65 -9.63 -50.06
C LEU A 475 -25.36 -11.08 -50.48
N THR A 476 -25.33 -11.30 -51.80
CA THR A 476 -24.94 -12.54 -52.48
C THR A 476 -25.86 -13.74 -52.17
N LYS A 477 -26.67 -14.11 -53.18
CA LYS A 477 -27.63 -15.22 -53.14
C LYS A 477 -28.61 -15.15 -51.95
N PRO A 478 -29.35 -14.04 -51.80
CA PRO A 478 -30.38 -13.96 -50.77
C PRO A 478 -31.53 -14.91 -51.09
N ASP A 479 -31.90 -15.73 -50.12
CA ASP A 479 -33.13 -16.50 -50.10
C ASP A 479 -33.91 -16.08 -48.85
N GLY A 480 -35.15 -15.65 -49.03
CA GLY A 480 -35.92 -15.08 -47.93
C GLY A 480 -37.41 -15.12 -48.17
N ALA A 481 -38.14 -15.11 -47.06
CA ALA A 481 -39.59 -15.14 -47.03
C ALA A 481 -40.12 -14.08 -46.06
N PHE A 482 -41.26 -13.50 -46.42
CA PHE A 482 -41.96 -12.53 -45.60
C PHE A 482 -43.26 -13.15 -45.07
N TYR A 483 -43.39 -13.23 -43.75
CA TYR A 483 -44.51 -13.88 -43.07
C TYR A 483 -45.37 -12.83 -42.37
N PRO A 484 -46.71 -12.92 -42.44
CA PRO A 484 -47.56 -12.29 -41.43
C PRO A 484 -47.14 -12.78 -40.03
N VAL A 485 -47.11 -11.89 -39.03
CA VAL A 485 -46.57 -12.21 -37.68
C VAL A 485 -47.25 -13.44 -37.07
N GLU A 486 -48.55 -13.59 -37.27
CA GLU A 486 -49.38 -14.69 -36.74
C GLU A 486 -49.10 -16.04 -37.43
N GLN A 487 -48.53 -16.02 -38.64
CA GLN A 487 -48.25 -17.20 -39.46
C GLN A 487 -46.82 -17.70 -39.33
N LEU A 488 -45.96 -17.01 -38.55
CA LEU A 488 -44.59 -17.45 -38.30
C LEU A 488 -44.62 -18.71 -37.41
N PRO A 489 -44.09 -19.87 -37.90
CA PRO A 489 -44.03 -21.10 -37.12
C PRO A 489 -43.32 -20.89 -35.79
N GLN A 490 -43.80 -21.52 -34.71
CA GLN A 490 -43.25 -21.31 -33.35
C GLN A 490 -41.77 -21.69 -33.25
N ASP A 491 -41.38 -22.78 -33.90
CA ASP A 491 -40.00 -23.26 -34.02
C ASP A 491 -39.11 -22.36 -34.89
N ALA A 492 -39.70 -21.49 -35.71
CA ALA A 492 -38.97 -20.55 -36.56
C ALA A 492 -38.78 -19.16 -35.93
N LYS A 493 -39.31 -18.93 -34.71
CA LYS A 493 -39.26 -17.63 -34.02
C LYS A 493 -37.91 -17.30 -33.41
N LEU A 494 -37.11 -18.30 -33.09
CA LEU A 494 -35.77 -18.14 -32.51
C LEU A 494 -34.79 -18.99 -33.31
N PHE A 495 -33.62 -18.45 -33.62
CA PHE A 495 -32.56 -19.24 -34.26
C PHE A 495 -31.83 -20.11 -33.23
N ASP A 496 -31.29 -21.23 -33.70
CA ASP A 496 -30.32 -22.02 -32.93
C ASP A 496 -29.16 -21.12 -32.47
N GLY A 497 -28.86 -21.17 -31.17
CA GLY A 497 -27.87 -20.31 -30.53
C GLY A 497 -28.42 -18.99 -29.98
N PHE A 498 -29.73 -18.74 -30.08
CA PHE A 498 -30.35 -17.57 -29.45
C PHE A 498 -30.16 -17.60 -27.93
N ILE A 499 -29.61 -16.51 -27.40
CA ILE A 499 -29.49 -16.23 -25.97
C ILE A 499 -29.84 -14.76 -25.77
N TRP A 500 -30.71 -14.46 -24.80
CA TRP A 500 -30.93 -13.11 -24.30
C TRP A 500 -30.48 -13.07 -22.84
N ASP A 501 -29.33 -12.47 -22.58
CA ASP A 501 -28.55 -12.64 -21.36
C ASP A 501 -28.64 -11.45 -20.42
N GLU A 502 -29.86 -10.94 -20.22
CA GLU A 502 -30.10 -9.77 -19.36
C GLU A 502 -29.57 -9.96 -17.92
N ALA A 503 -29.53 -11.20 -17.44
CA ALA A 503 -29.11 -11.51 -16.08
C ALA A 503 -27.62 -11.23 -15.82
N ARG A 504 -26.77 -11.30 -16.85
CA ARG A 504 -25.34 -10.95 -16.74
C ARG A 504 -25.06 -9.46 -16.99
N ARG A 505 -26.06 -8.70 -17.46
CA ARG A 505 -25.88 -7.29 -17.82
C ARG A 505 -25.73 -6.41 -16.57
N PRO A 506 -24.60 -5.71 -16.38
CA PRO A 506 -24.51 -4.72 -15.33
C PRO A 506 -25.31 -3.48 -15.73
N ASN A 507 -26.26 -3.03 -14.91
CA ASN A 507 -27.06 -1.82 -15.16
C ASN A 507 -26.53 -0.61 -14.39
N SER A 508 -25.58 -0.84 -13.48
CA SER A 508 -24.90 0.17 -12.70
C SER A 508 -23.45 -0.22 -12.45
N ARG A 509 -22.65 0.74 -11.96
CA ARG A 509 -21.31 0.47 -11.43
C ARG A 509 -21.32 -0.66 -10.39
N GLN A 510 -22.34 -0.77 -9.56
CA GLN A 510 -22.34 -1.75 -8.47
C GLN A 510 -22.51 -3.18 -9.00
N ASP A 511 -23.24 -3.34 -10.10
CA ASP A 511 -23.62 -4.64 -10.68
C ASP A 511 -22.43 -5.38 -11.33
N ILE A 512 -21.28 -4.70 -11.48
CA ILE A 512 -20.05 -5.31 -12.03
C ILE A 512 -19.45 -6.34 -11.05
N PHE A 513 -19.82 -6.30 -9.77
CA PHE A 513 -19.32 -7.22 -8.73
C PHE A 513 -20.23 -8.45 -8.51
N ASP A 514 -21.40 -8.50 -9.14
CA ASP A 514 -22.44 -9.51 -8.89
C ASP A 514 -22.19 -10.88 -9.52
#